data_AF-A0A2W0AP59-F1
#
_entry.id   AF-A0A2W0AP59-F1
#
_cell.length_a   1.000
_cell.length_b   1.000
_cell.length_c   1.000
_cell.angle_alpha   90.00
_cell.angle_beta   90.00
_cell.angle_gamma   90.00
#
_symmetry.space_group_name_H-M   'P 1'
#
loop_
_entity.id
_entity.type
_entity.pdbx_description
1 polymer ?
#
loop_
_entity_poly.entity_id
_entity_poly.type
_entity_poly.pdbx_seq_one_letter_code
_entity_poly.pdbx_strand_id
1 'polypeptide(L)'
;IFFGKLHRTFGERMRYLITGGSRFDPQIGYDFHALGIDVLQAYGLTETTGAAFAALPHHNVIGSVGPPLPGVEGEILDPKPGEDGGPAIGEIAIRGAIVMKGYWNRTDATAAVLKGGWLHTGDLGYFDSGGNLFITGRQKDVIVLSNGKNVYPEEIESHYLKSPYIKEIGVMGLESQPGNPASDRLHAVVVPNFELLKERKIVNAKEVIRFDIEGLSAQLASTKRVGSYEIWQDSLPRTTTRKLKRFEMEKRVRANQKRKTDSEISSQPALSAEDTAWLEQPEVRKALKIIREHAKTASEAIRPLDLGLDSMQRIELLVGLEKELGGDVQESDLAEIYTVRDLVDAVRESAATGKSITSSGEQLAGWESILQEESTDPEVLALARPKPFAEHFWYAMTRLIRIFADDRFRLRVRGLEKLPAHGPYIISSNHQSFLDPAILGSVLPWAVFRNVFSVGTSEIFGSGFMRHLARWLRVIVVDPDANLIPAMRAGAYG
;
A
#
# COMPACT_ATOMS: atom_id res chain seq x y z
N ILE A 1 25.73 -25.99 8.82
CA ILE A 1 26.69 -25.40 7.86
C ILE A 1 26.08 -24.16 7.21
N PHE A 2 24.87 -24.24 6.65
CA PHE A 2 24.09 -23.05 6.26
C PHE A 2 23.41 -22.39 7.48
N PHE A 3 23.21 -21.06 7.41
CA PHE A 3 22.53 -20.21 8.41
C PHE A 3 23.07 -20.25 9.86
N GLY A 4 24.32 -20.69 10.09
CA GLY A 4 24.85 -20.88 11.45
C GLY A 4 24.80 -19.65 12.38
N LYS A 5 24.95 -18.44 11.83
CA LYS A 5 24.81 -17.19 12.61
C LYS A 5 23.38 -16.99 13.11
N LEU A 6 22.38 -17.29 12.27
CA LEU A 6 20.96 -17.19 12.62
C LEU A 6 20.59 -18.19 13.72
N HIS A 7 21.00 -19.46 13.56
CA HIS A 7 20.75 -20.51 14.55
C HIS A 7 21.38 -20.20 15.91
N ARG A 8 22.56 -19.56 15.94
CA ARG A 8 23.17 -19.07 17.19
C ARG A 8 22.35 -17.97 17.86
N THR A 9 21.72 -17.07 17.10
CA THR A 9 20.86 -16.01 17.65
C THR A 9 19.63 -16.60 18.35
N PHE A 10 19.00 -17.63 17.79
CA PHE A 10 17.89 -18.34 18.43
C PHE A 10 18.33 -19.26 19.58
N GLY A 11 19.61 -19.66 19.57
CA GLY A 11 20.23 -20.54 20.54
C GLY A 11 20.49 -21.93 19.96
N GLU A 12 21.72 -22.43 20.14
CA GLU A 12 22.21 -23.67 19.50
C GLU A 12 21.47 -24.95 19.93
N ARG A 13 20.61 -24.88 20.96
CA ARG A 13 19.82 -26.02 21.47
C ARG A 13 18.32 -25.83 21.32
N MET A 14 17.87 -24.78 20.61
CA MET A 14 16.45 -24.61 20.29
C MET A 14 16.00 -25.75 19.38
N ARG A 15 14.92 -26.44 19.76
CA ARG A 15 14.41 -27.59 19.01
C ARG A 15 13.13 -27.27 18.25
N TYR A 16 12.23 -26.51 18.86
CA TYR A 16 10.91 -26.19 18.30
C TYR A 16 10.53 -24.76 18.63
N LEU A 17 9.87 -24.09 17.69
CA LEU A 17 9.09 -22.89 17.94
C LEU A 17 7.63 -23.28 17.93
N ILE A 18 6.87 -22.87 18.95
CA ILE A 18 5.43 -23.15 19.03
C ILE A 18 4.69 -21.82 19.04
N THR A 19 3.69 -21.70 18.17
CA THR A 19 2.84 -20.53 18.06
C THR A 19 1.37 -20.90 18.24
N GLY A 20 0.57 -19.98 18.75
CA GLY A 20 -0.86 -20.17 18.96
C GLY A 20 -1.56 -18.89 19.42
N GLY A 21 -2.88 -18.93 19.47
CA GLY A 21 -3.72 -17.82 19.97
C GLY A 21 -4.23 -16.84 18.90
N SER A 22 -3.60 -16.79 17.72
CA SER A 22 -4.07 -16.05 16.53
C SER A 22 -3.89 -16.88 15.27
N ARG A 23 -4.53 -16.47 14.17
CA ARG A 23 -4.23 -17.03 12.85
C ARG A 23 -2.73 -16.85 12.57
N PHE A 24 -2.11 -17.89 12.05
CA PHE A 24 -0.71 -17.89 11.63
C PHE A 24 -0.67 -17.81 10.10
N ASP A 25 0.19 -16.93 9.57
CA ASP A 25 0.43 -16.85 8.14
C ASP A 25 1.31 -18.04 7.71
N PRO A 26 0.82 -18.93 6.83
CA PRO A 26 1.61 -20.05 6.33
C PRO A 26 2.93 -19.62 5.70
N GLN A 27 3.01 -18.42 5.10
CA GLN A 27 4.24 -17.92 4.48
C GLN A 27 5.37 -17.79 5.49
N ILE A 28 5.08 -17.30 6.69
CA ILE A 28 6.05 -17.24 7.79
C ILE A 28 6.55 -18.66 8.12
N GLY A 29 5.65 -19.65 8.13
CA GLY A 29 6.01 -21.05 8.34
C GLY A 29 6.96 -21.58 7.28
N TYR A 30 6.69 -21.30 5.99
CA TYR A 30 7.56 -21.68 4.88
C TYR A 30 8.93 -20.99 4.97
N ASP A 31 8.98 -19.71 5.31
CA ASP A 31 10.22 -18.94 5.42
C ASP A 31 11.12 -19.48 6.54
N PHE A 32 10.55 -19.77 7.72
CA PHE A 32 11.30 -20.39 8.82
C PHE A 32 11.75 -21.82 8.48
N HIS A 33 10.89 -22.61 7.84
CA HIS A 33 11.24 -23.96 7.41
C HIS A 33 12.40 -23.97 6.41
N ALA A 34 12.44 -23.01 5.47
CA ALA A 34 13.56 -22.82 4.54
C ALA A 34 14.89 -22.49 5.24
N LEU A 35 14.82 -21.90 6.45
CA LEU A 35 15.98 -21.64 7.31
C LEU A 35 16.36 -22.83 8.21
N GLY A 36 15.65 -23.95 8.09
CA GLY A 36 15.83 -25.16 8.89
C GLY A 36 15.25 -25.06 10.29
N ILE A 37 14.23 -24.22 10.49
CA ILE A 37 13.56 -24.03 11.78
C ILE A 37 12.07 -24.37 11.61
N ASP A 38 11.59 -25.38 12.33
CA ASP A 38 10.18 -25.72 12.32
C ASP A 38 9.38 -24.88 13.32
N VAL A 39 8.34 -24.22 12.80
CA VAL A 39 7.31 -23.56 13.60
C VAL A 39 6.08 -24.45 13.64
N LEU A 40 5.73 -24.90 14.85
CA LEU A 40 4.59 -25.75 15.14
C LEU A 40 3.42 -24.87 15.60
N GLN A 41 2.25 -25.09 15.03
CA GLN A 41 1.04 -24.37 15.44
C GLN A 41 0.26 -25.18 16.47
N ALA A 42 -0.32 -24.50 17.44
CA ALA A 42 -1.26 -25.06 18.39
C ALA A 42 -2.53 -24.22 18.45
N TYR A 43 -3.66 -24.90 18.56
CA TYR A 43 -4.97 -24.28 18.67
C TYR A 43 -5.70 -24.76 19.91
N GLY A 44 -6.34 -23.80 20.56
CA GLY A 44 -7.23 -24.04 21.67
C GLY A 44 -7.74 -22.71 22.22
N LEU A 45 -8.69 -22.80 23.14
CA LEU A 45 -9.35 -21.69 23.78
C LEU A 45 -9.08 -21.74 25.29
N THR A 46 -9.41 -20.65 25.99
CA THR A 46 -9.41 -20.67 27.46
C THR A 46 -10.39 -21.74 27.97
N GLU A 47 -11.51 -21.90 27.26
CA GLU A 47 -12.55 -22.90 27.47
C GLU A 47 -12.08 -24.34 27.25
N THR A 48 -10.90 -24.56 26.65
CA THR A 48 -10.28 -25.88 26.47
C THR A 48 -9.02 -26.06 27.30
N THR A 49 -8.80 -25.23 28.34
CA THR A 49 -7.62 -25.33 29.22
C THR A 49 -6.28 -25.30 28.44
N GLY A 50 -6.19 -24.44 27.43
CA GLY A 50 -5.03 -24.36 26.54
C GLY A 50 -5.24 -25.12 25.24
N ALA A 51 -4.20 -25.78 24.72
CA ALA A 51 -4.24 -26.41 23.40
C ALA A 51 -5.15 -27.65 23.37
N ALA A 52 -5.96 -27.74 22.32
CA ALA A 52 -6.78 -28.89 21.94
C ALA A 52 -6.18 -29.62 20.73
N PHE A 53 -5.54 -28.88 19.82
CA PHE A 53 -4.85 -29.38 18.63
C PHE A 53 -3.42 -28.84 18.61
N ALA A 54 -2.47 -29.64 18.13
CA ALA A 54 -1.10 -29.19 17.94
C ALA A 54 -0.40 -29.92 16.79
N ALA A 55 0.30 -29.17 15.95
CA ALA A 55 1.24 -29.71 14.97
C ALA A 55 2.40 -30.40 15.70
N LEU A 56 2.78 -31.58 15.21
CA LEU A 56 3.81 -32.39 15.83
C LEU A 56 5.15 -32.21 15.11
N PRO A 57 6.30 -32.29 15.81
CA PRO A 57 7.63 -32.20 15.19
C PRO A 57 7.85 -33.08 13.96
N HIS A 58 7.24 -34.26 13.93
CA HIS A 58 7.40 -35.24 12.85
C HIS A 58 6.19 -35.29 11.90
N HIS A 59 5.23 -34.39 12.09
CA HIS A 59 4.00 -34.27 11.30
C HIS A 59 3.55 -32.81 11.34
N ASN A 60 4.30 -31.94 10.65
CA ASN A 60 4.01 -30.52 10.54
C ASN A 60 3.46 -30.20 9.14
N VAL A 61 2.14 -29.98 9.06
CA VAL A 61 1.49 -29.48 7.84
C VAL A 61 1.37 -27.96 7.95
N ILE A 62 2.19 -27.23 7.21
CA ILE A 62 2.23 -25.76 7.27
C ILE A 62 0.85 -25.20 6.88
N GLY A 63 0.31 -24.32 7.73
CA GLY A 63 -1.04 -23.78 7.63
C GLY A 63 -2.12 -24.55 8.41
N SER A 64 -1.81 -25.76 8.90
CA SER A 64 -2.66 -26.50 9.83
C SER A 64 -2.20 -26.32 11.28
N VAL A 65 -3.14 -26.47 12.21
CA VAL A 65 -2.87 -26.55 13.66
C VAL A 65 -2.64 -28.00 14.13
N GLY A 66 -2.57 -28.95 13.19
CA GLY A 66 -2.29 -30.35 13.42
C GLY A 66 -3.49 -31.19 13.86
N PRO A 67 -3.24 -32.45 14.27
CA PRO A 67 -4.27 -33.34 14.79
C PRO A 67 -4.70 -32.97 16.23
N PRO A 68 -5.82 -33.54 16.71
CA PRO A 68 -6.22 -33.39 18.11
C PRO A 68 -5.19 -34.01 19.06
N LEU A 69 -5.02 -33.41 20.24
CA LEU A 69 -4.21 -33.99 21.31
C LEU A 69 -4.83 -35.29 21.85
N PRO A 70 -4.03 -36.17 22.50
CA PRO A 70 -4.56 -37.39 23.09
C PRO A 70 -5.73 -37.14 24.05
N GLY A 71 -6.85 -37.84 23.82
CA GLY A 71 -8.07 -37.70 24.62
C GLY A 71 -8.95 -36.50 24.24
N VAL A 72 -8.64 -35.81 23.13
CA VAL A 72 -9.44 -34.74 22.55
C VAL A 72 -10.11 -35.27 21.28
N GLU A 73 -11.37 -34.91 21.11
CA GLU A 73 -12.15 -35.15 19.91
C GLU A 73 -12.53 -33.82 19.28
N GLY A 74 -12.48 -33.79 17.94
CA GLY A 74 -12.85 -32.63 17.13
C GLY A 74 -13.85 -33.02 16.06
N GLU A 75 -14.88 -32.20 15.88
CA GLU A 75 -15.91 -32.38 14.85
C GLU A 75 -16.17 -31.06 14.13
N ILE A 76 -16.55 -31.14 12.84
CA ILE A 76 -16.99 -29.98 12.06
C ILE A 76 -18.51 -30.03 11.95
N LEU A 77 -19.18 -29.10 12.62
CA LEU A 77 -20.63 -28.97 12.64
C LEU A 77 -21.14 -28.17 11.43
N ASP A 78 -22.25 -28.64 10.86
CA ASP A 78 -22.96 -28.01 9.73
C ASP A 78 -22.02 -27.54 8.59
N PRO A 79 -21.13 -28.42 8.06
CA PRO A 79 -20.16 -28.03 7.05
C PRO A 79 -20.86 -27.56 5.77
N LYS A 80 -20.51 -26.36 5.31
CA LYS A 80 -20.99 -25.78 4.06
C LYS A 80 -19.95 -25.96 2.96
N PRO A 81 -20.34 -26.22 1.70
CA PRO A 81 -19.40 -26.34 0.59
C PRO A 81 -18.50 -25.10 0.48
N GLY A 82 -17.19 -25.30 0.30
CA GLY A 82 -16.27 -24.22 -0.02
C GLY A 82 -16.49 -23.68 -1.42
N GLU A 83 -16.08 -22.43 -1.67
CA GLU A 83 -16.07 -21.87 -3.02
C GLU A 83 -15.08 -22.63 -3.92
N ASP A 84 -15.38 -22.70 -5.22
CA ASP A 84 -14.50 -23.23 -6.27
C ASP A 84 -13.98 -24.67 -6.01
N GLY A 85 -14.80 -25.51 -5.37
CA GLY A 85 -14.43 -26.89 -5.04
C GLY A 85 -13.52 -27.02 -3.81
N GLY A 86 -13.39 -25.96 -3.03
CA GLY A 86 -12.69 -25.96 -1.74
C GLY A 86 -13.35 -26.87 -0.70
N PRO A 87 -12.65 -27.14 0.42
CA PRO A 87 -13.14 -28.01 1.48
C PRO A 87 -14.42 -27.48 2.09
N ALA A 88 -15.27 -28.38 2.58
CA ALA A 88 -16.47 -27.99 3.30
C ALA A 88 -16.09 -27.41 4.68
N ILE A 89 -16.53 -26.19 4.96
CA ILE A 89 -16.17 -25.44 6.17
C ILE A 89 -17.37 -25.38 7.10
N GLY A 90 -17.18 -25.70 8.37
CA GLY A 90 -18.20 -25.64 9.41
C GLY A 90 -17.65 -25.16 10.75
N GLU A 91 -18.49 -25.14 11.78
CA GLU A 91 -18.08 -24.80 13.14
C GLU A 91 -17.25 -25.92 13.75
N ILE A 92 -16.11 -25.56 14.36
CA ILE A 92 -15.28 -26.52 15.09
C ILE A 92 -15.94 -26.78 16.44
N ALA A 93 -16.25 -28.04 16.73
CA ALA A 93 -16.68 -28.51 18.04
C ALA A 93 -15.60 -29.37 18.69
N ILE A 94 -15.41 -29.19 20.00
CA ILE A 94 -14.36 -29.88 20.75
C ILE A 94 -14.98 -30.63 21.94
N ARG A 95 -14.56 -31.87 22.14
CA ARG A 95 -14.91 -32.68 23.31
C ARG A 95 -13.67 -33.28 23.94
N GLY A 96 -13.64 -33.35 25.27
CA GLY A 96 -12.56 -33.98 26.01
C GLY A 96 -12.46 -33.46 27.43
N ALA A 97 -11.60 -34.07 28.24
CA ALA A 97 -11.37 -33.67 29.63
C ALA A 97 -10.80 -32.24 29.79
N ILE A 98 -10.32 -31.66 28.68
CA ILE A 98 -9.77 -30.31 28.63
C ILE A 98 -10.84 -29.21 28.62
N VAL A 99 -12.10 -29.57 28.28
CA VAL A 99 -13.21 -28.63 28.18
C VAL A 99 -13.61 -28.13 29.57
N MET A 100 -13.84 -26.82 29.69
CA MET A 100 -14.23 -26.16 30.93
C MET A 100 -15.53 -26.73 31.51
N LYS A 101 -15.75 -26.50 32.80
CA LYS A 101 -17.02 -26.82 33.47
C LYS A 101 -18.17 -25.88 33.08
N GLY A 102 -17.83 -24.67 32.63
CA GLY A 102 -18.78 -23.61 32.29
C GLY A 102 -18.29 -22.24 32.74
N TYR A 103 -19.03 -21.21 32.35
CA TYR A 103 -18.77 -19.84 32.73
C TYR A 103 -19.30 -19.54 34.15
N TRP A 104 -18.47 -18.90 34.97
CA TRP A 104 -18.82 -18.56 36.36
C TRP A 104 -20.09 -17.71 36.45
N ASN A 105 -21.09 -18.17 37.22
CA ASN A 105 -22.40 -17.53 37.40
C ASN A 105 -23.14 -17.19 36.09
N ARG A 106 -22.86 -17.89 34.99
CA ARG A 106 -23.46 -17.66 33.67
C ARG A 106 -23.94 -18.99 33.06
N THR A 107 -24.96 -19.57 33.67
CA THR A 107 -25.57 -20.83 33.23
C THR A 107 -26.18 -20.72 31.83
N ASP A 108 -26.75 -19.56 31.51
CA ASP A 108 -27.26 -19.19 30.19
C ASP A 108 -26.17 -19.27 29.10
N ALA A 109 -25.03 -18.60 29.32
CA ALA A 109 -23.92 -18.60 28.38
C ALA A 109 -23.25 -19.98 28.29
N THR A 110 -23.21 -20.71 29.41
CA THR A 110 -22.67 -22.07 29.47
C THR A 110 -23.49 -23.02 28.61
N ALA A 111 -24.83 -23.01 28.76
CA ALA A 111 -25.73 -23.86 27.97
C ALA A 111 -25.73 -23.49 26.46
N ALA A 112 -25.37 -22.25 26.12
CA ALA A 112 -25.27 -21.80 24.74
C ALA A 112 -24.08 -22.43 23.98
N VAL A 113 -22.97 -22.70 24.67
CA VAL A 113 -21.73 -23.23 24.06
C VAL A 113 -21.43 -24.69 24.40
N LEU A 114 -21.90 -25.19 25.55
CA LEU A 114 -21.76 -26.59 25.93
C LEU A 114 -23.04 -27.36 25.62
N LYS A 115 -23.02 -28.17 24.57
CA LYS A 115 -24.17 -28.97 24.12
C LYS A 115 -23.78 -30.44 23.96
N GLY A 116 -24.45 -31.33 24.68
CA GLY A 116 -24.19 -32.77 24.57
C GLY A 116 -22.75 -33.18 24.87
N GLY A 117 -22.04 -32.44 25.74
CA GLY A 117 -20.63 -32.67 26.07
C GLY A 117 -19.63 -32.08 25.07
N TRP A 118 -20.10 -31.43 24.00
CA TRP A 118 -19.29 -30.70 23.04
C TRP A 118 -19.25 -29.21 23.35
N LEU A 119 -18.07 -28.61 23.24
CA LEU A 119 -17.87 -27.17 23.20
C LEU A 119 -17.98 -26.69 21.76
N HIS A 120 -19.02 -25.90 21.49
CA HIS A 120 -19.17 -25.09 20.29
C HIS A 120 -18.22 -23.89 20.38
N THR A 121 -17.17 -23.89 19.55
CA THR A 121 -16.08 -22.90 19.67
C THR A 121 -16.43 -21.55 19.05
N GLY A 122 -17.39 -21.52 18.11
CA GLY A 122 -17.64 -20.40 17.22
C GLY A 122 -16.51 -20.10 16.23
N ASP A 123 -15.43 -20.90 16.22
CA ASP A 123 -14.37 -20.86 15.22
C ASP A 123 -14.73 -21.79 14.06
N LEU A 124 -14.33 -21.44 12.85
CA LEU A 124 -14.65 -22.18 11.62
C LEU A 124 -13.41 -22.88 11.09
N GLY A 125 -13.61 -24.08 10.52
CA GLY A 125 -12.51 -24.86 9.97
C GLY A 125 -12.95 -26.10 9.20
N TYR A 126 -11.96 -26.90 8.81
CA TYR A 126 -12.13 -28.19 8.16
C TYR A 126 -10.97 -29.12 8.51
N PHE A 127 -11.18 -30.43 8.40
CA PHE A 127 -10.11 -31.43 8.46
C PHE A 127 -9.67 -31.82 7.06
N ASP A 128 -8.35 -31.98 6.87
CA ASP A 128 -7.83 -32.64 5.68
C ASP A 128 -7.95 -34.18 5.76
N SER A 129 -7.57 -34.86 4.69
CA SER A 129 -7.55 -36.33 4.64
C SER A 129 -6.58 -36.99 5.63
N GLY A 130 -5.61 -36.22 6.16
CA GLY A 130 -4.65 -36.67 7.17
C GLY A 130 -5.09 -36.42 8.61
N GLY A 131 -6.30 -35.89 8.82
CA GLY A 131 -6.84 -35.56 10.15
C GLY A 131 -6.27 -34.28 10.75
N ASN A 132 -5.65 -33.41 9.94
CA ASN A 132 -5.10 -32.13 10.39
C ASN A 132 -6.17 -31.04 10.29
N LEU A 133 -6.32 -30.25 11.35
CA LEU A 133 -7.32 -29.17 11.42
C LEU A 133 -6.80 -27.89 10.75
N PHE A 134 -7.59 -27.28 9.88
CA PHE A 134 -7.34 -25.98 9.29
C PHE A 134 -8.40 -24.97 9.76
N ILE A 135 -7.94 -23.85 10.32
CA ILE A 135 -8.84 -22.79 10.83
C ILE A 135 -9.01 -21.73 9.76
N THR A 136 -10.27 -21.43 9.43
CA THR A 136 -10.62 -20.49 8.36
C THR A 136 -11.09 -19.13 8.87
N GLY A 137 -11.56 -19.05 10.12
CA GLY A 137 -11.91 -17.79 10.77
C GLY A 137 -12.87 -17.98 11.95
N ARG A 138 -13.67 -16.96 12.24
CA ARG A 138 -14.73 -17.00 13.28
C ARG A 138 -16.09 -16.82 12.67
N GLN A 139 -17.07 -17.60 13.11
CA GLN A 139 -18.44 -17.55 12.60
C GLN A 139 -19.05 -16.16 12.67
N LYS A 140 -18.81 -15.45 13.78
CA LYS A 140 -19.29 -14.07 13.98
C LYS A 140 -18.57 -13.00 13.13
N ASP A 141 -17.40 -13.32 12.59
CA ASP A 141 -16.59 -12.39 11.79
C ASP A 141 -16.76 -12.67 10.28
N VAL A 142 -17.49 -13.71 9.89
CA VAL A 142 -17.77 -14.02 8.48
C VAL A 142 -18.62 -12.90 7.89
N ILE A 143 -18.14 -12.33 6.79
CA ILE A 143 -18.91 -11.38 5.99
C ILE A 143 -19.76 -12.20 5.03
N VAL A 144 -21.08 -12.15 5.19
CA VAL A 144 -22.01 -12.75 4.23
C VAL A 144 -22.37 -11.68 3.22
N LEU A 145 -21.93 -11.85 1.98
CA LEU A 145 -22.28 -10.95 0.89
C LEU A 145 -23.75 -11.18 0.48
N SER A 146 -24.35 -10.16 -0.15
CA SER A 146 -25.74 -10.19 -0.62
C SER A 146 -26.09 -11.30 -1.62
N ASN A 147 -25.08 -11.85 -2.30
CA ASN A 147 -25.20 -13.03 -3.15
C ASN A 147 -25.15 -14.37 -2.36
N GLY A 148 -25.15 -14.31 -1.03
CA GLY A 148 -25.11 -15.47 -0.13
C GLY A 148 -23.72 -16.08 0.07
N LYS A 149 -22.66 -15.48 -0.48
CA LYS A 149 -21.30 -16.00 -0.37
C LYS A 149 -20.64 -15.58 0.94
N ASN A 150 -19.97 -16.54 1.58
CA ASN A 150 -19.21 -16.31 2.81
C ASN A 150 -17.80 -15.83 2.47
N VAL A 151 -17.44 -14.69 3.03
CA VAL A 151 -16.12 -14.10 2.91
C VAL A 151 -15.46 -14.08 4.28
N TYR A 152 -14.23 -14.59 4.35
CA TYR A 152 -13.42 -14.64 5.55
C TYR A 152 -12.42 -13.46 5.55
N PRO A 153 -12.61 -12.43 6.39
CA PRO A 153 -11.79 -11.22 6.33
C PRO A 153 -10.30 -11.48 6.47
N GLU A 154 -9.92 -12.40 7.36
CA GLU A 154 -8.53 -12.73 7.66
C GLU A 154 -7.78 -13.32 6.45
N GLU A 155 -8.47 -14.04 5.56
CA GLU A 155 -7.90 -14.54 4.30
C GLU A 155 -7.51 -13.36 3.40
N ILE A 156 -8.40 -12.39 3.29
CA ILE A 156 -8.22 -11.19 2.46
C ILE A 156 -7.15 -10.27 3.05
N GLU A 157 -7.19 -10.05 4.37
CA GLU A 157 -6.20 -9.26 5.10
C GLU A 157 -4.79 -9.83 4.90
N SER A 158 -4.61 -11.14 5.07
CA SER A 158 -3.32 -11.82 4.86
C SER A 158 -2.83 -11.69 3.41
N HIS A 159 -3.75 -11.70 2.44
CA HIS A 159 -3.39 -11.52 1.04
C HIS A 159 -2.89 -10.10 0.73
N TYR A 160 -3.56 -9.06 1.25
CA TYR A 160 -3.13 -7.68 1.04
C TYR A 160 -1.88 -7.30 1.86
N LEU A 161 -1.61 -7.97 2.99
CA LEU A 161 -0.38 -7.80 3.77
C LEU A 161 0.90 -8.25 3.04
N LYS A 162 0.78 -8.87 1.87
CA LYS A 162 1.92 -9.11 0.98
C LYS A 162 2.52 -7.80 0.43
N SER A 163 1.78 -6.70 0.44
CA SER A 163 2.31 -5.38 0.12
C SER A 163 3.24 -4.89 1.25
N PRO A 164 4.51 -4.58 0.97
CA PRO A 164 5.43 -4.09 2.00
C PRO A 164 5.04 -2.69 2.51
N TYR A 165 4.23 -1.96 1.75
CA TYR A 165 3.74 -0.62 2.09
C TYR A 165 2.54 -0.65 3.05
N ILE A 166 1.94 -1.82 3.29
CA ILE A 166 0.83 -2.00 4.22
C ILE A 166 1.37 -2.59 5.52
N LYS A 167 1.29 -1.84 6.62
CA LYS A 167 1.69 -2.31 7.95
C LYS A 167 0.58 -3.10 8.63
N GLU A 168 -0.65 -2.61 8.54
CA GLU A 168 -1.84 -3.29 9.07
C GLU A 168 -3.00 -3.11 8.09
N ILE A 169 -3.88 -4.11 8.02
CA ILE A 169 -5.15 -4.02 7.30
C ILE A 169 -6.24 -4.72 8.09
N GLY A 170 -7.44 -4.16 8.09
CA GLY A 170 -8.64 -4.82 8.59
C GLY A 170 -9.75 -4.73 7.57
N VAL A 171 -10.37 -5.86 7.27
CA VAL A 171 -11.44 -5.99 6.25
C VAL A 171 -12.78 -6.20 6.93
N MET A 172 -13.80 -5.54 6.40
CA MET A 172 -15.17 -5.57 6.92
C MET A 172 -16.19 -5.45 5.79
N GLY A 173 -17.40 -5.94 6.03
CA GLY A 173 -18.53 -5.74 5.13
C GLY A 173 -19.16 -4.38 5.41
N LEU A 174 -19.40 -3.58 4.37
CA LEU A 174 -20.13 -2.32 4.46
C LEU A 174 -21.20 -2.26 3.38
N GLU A 175 -22.43 -1.93 3.81
CA GLU A 175 -23.51 -1.53 2.92
C GLU A 175 -23.13 -0.19 2.29
N SER A 176 -23.02 -0.12 0.96
CA SER A 176 -22.72 1.16 0.30
C SER A 176 -23.89 2.15 0.38
N GLN A 177 -25.12 1.66 0.59
CA GLN A 177 -26.33 2.46 0.81
C GLN A 177 -27.22 1.83 1.90
N PRO A 178 -27.65 2.60 2.92
CA PRO A 178 -28.58 2.10 3.94
C PRO A 178 -29.87 1.57 3.31
N GLY A 179 -30.20 0.30 3.55
CA GLY A 179 -31.45 -0.30 3.08
C GLY A 179 -31.42 -0.88 1.66
N ASN A 180 -30.26 -0.93 0.99
CA ASN A 180 -30.09 -1.67 -0.26
C ASN A 180 -29.05 -2.81 -0.10
N PRO A 181 -29.49 -4.04 0.22
CA PRO A 181 -28.62 -5.20 0.40
C PRO A 181 -27.78 -5.52 -0.84
N ALA A 182 -28.23 -5.15 -2.04
CA ALA A 182 -27.49 -5.40 -3.28
C ALA A 182 -26.17 -4.61 -3.40
N SER A 183 -25.86 -3.74 -2.43
CA SER A 183 -24.69 -2.85 -2.45
C SER A 183 -23.60 -3.20 -1.42
N ASP A 184 -23.68 -4.39 -0.81
CA ASP A 184 -22.66 -4.89 0.12
C ASP A 184 -21.31 -5.02 -0.59
N ARG A 185 -20.33 -4.26 -0.11
CA ARG A 185 -18.96 -4.31 -0.61
C ARG A 185 -18.00 -4.51 0.54
N LEU A 186 -16.90 -5.20 0.24
CA LEU A 186 -15.79 -5.30 1.16
C LEU A 186 -15.11 -3.93 1.26
N HIS A 187 -14.95 -3.46 2.49
CA HIS A 187 -14.25 -2.24 2.83
C HIS A 187 -13.04 -2.57 3.68
N ALA A 188 -11.89 -1.95 3.38
CA ALA A 188 -10.68 -2.13 4.16
C ALA A 188 -10.25 -0.84 4.87
N VAL A 189 -9.73 -0.99 6.08
CA VAL A 189 -8.97 0.05 6.76
C VAL A 189 -7.50 -0.31 6.67
N VAL A 190 -6.69 0.56 6.07
CA VAL A 190 -5.27 0.31 5.78
C VAL A 190 -4.42 1.26 6.63
N VAL A 191 -3.42 0.71 7.33
CA VAL A 191 -2.40 1.49 8.02
C VAL A 191 -1.09 1.36 7.22
N PRO A 192 -0.56 2.46 6.66
CA PRO A 192 0.67 2.44 5.90
C PRO A 192 1.89 2.07 6.75
N ASN A 193 2.90 1.49 6.11
CA ASN A 193 4.22 1.35 6.69
C ASN A 193 5.02 2.65 6.54
N PHE A 194 4.79 3.60 7.45
CA PHE A 194 5.43 4.91 7.42
C PHE A 194 6.97 4.85 7.47
N GLU A 195 7.54 3.86 8.15
CA GLU A 195 9.00 3.67 8.23
C GLU A 195 9.58 3.35 6.84
N LEU A 196 8.94 2.42 6.12
CA LEU A 196 9.36 2.03 4.77
C LEU A 196 9.13 3.15 3.75
N LEU A 197 8.00 3.86 3.86
CA LEU A 197 7.70 5.00 2.98
C LEU A 197 8.77 6.09 3.12
N LYS A 198 9.22 6.34 4.36
CA LYS A 198 10.31 7.28 4.65
C LYS A 198 11.65 6.80 4.09
N GLU A 199 12.00 5.53 4.32
CA GLU A 199 13.25 4.95 3.79
C GLU A 199 13.33 5.04 2.26
N ARG A 200 12.20 4.84 1.59
CA ARG A 200 12.10 4.86 0.13
C ARG A 200 11.85 6.24 -0.48
N LYS A 201 11.79 7.30 0.34
CA LYS A 201 11.48 8.66 -0.11
C LYS A 201 10.14 8.79 -0.84
N ILE A 202 9.19 7.93 -0.48
CA ILE A 202 7.83 7.94 -1.04
C ILE A 202 6.98 8.87 -0.19
N VAL A 203 6.45 9.92 -0.80
CA VAL A 203 5.62 10.90 -0.07
C VAL A 203 4.14 10.61 -0.26
N ASN A 204 3.74 10.10 -1.42
CA ASN A 204 2.34 9.78 -1.71
C ASN A 204 1.97 8.33 -1.32
N ALA A 205 1.75 8.11 -0.03
CA ALA A 205 1.36 6.80 0.51
C ALA A 205 0.09 6.25 -0.16
N LYS A 206 -0.88 7.13 -0.46
CA LYS A 206 -2.17 6.75 -1.02
C LYS A 206 -2.05 6.15 -2.42
N GLU A 207 -1.24 6.72 -3.31
CA GLU A 207 -1.08 6.18 -4.66
C GLU A 207 -0.36 4.85 -4.69
N VAL A 208 0.70 4.71 -3.88
CA VAL A 208 1.44 3.44 -3.79
C VAL A 208 0.55 2.33 -3.22
N ILE A 209 -0.21 2.63 -2.16
CA ILE A 209 -1.18 1.68 -1.59
C ILE A 209 -2.28 1.35 -2.59
N ARG A 210 -2.80 2.33 -3.35
CA ARG A 210 -3.78 2.10 -4.41
C ARG A 210 -3.26 1.09 -5.43
N PHE A 211 -2.05 1.34 -5.95
CA PHE A 211 -1.43 0.49 -6.97
C PHE A 211 -1.23 -0.94 -6.48
N ASP A 212 -0.70 -1.11 -5.25
CA ASP A 212 -0.50 -2.42 -4.66
C ASP A 212 -1.81 -3.17 -4.39
N ILE A 213 -2.84 -2.47 -3.87
CA ILE A 213 -4.16 -3.06 -3.66
C ILE A 213 -4.76 -3.51 -4.99
N GLU A 214 -4.65 -2.71 -6.06
CA GLU A 214 -5.17 -3.09 -7.39
C GLU A 214 -4.43 -4.30 -7.96
N GLY A 215 -3.09 -4.32 -7.87
CA GLY A 215 -2.26 -5.43 -8.30
C GLY A 215 -2.56 -6.73 -7.55
N LEU A 216 -2.68 -6.67 -6.23
CA LEU A 216 -3.03 -7.83 -5.39
C LEU A 216 -4.48 -8.26 -5.61
N SER A 217 -5.41 -7.33 -5.87
CA SER A 217 -6.81 -7.65 -6.14
C SER A 217 -7.00 -8.49 -7.39
N ALA A 218 -6.13 -8.36 -8.39
CA ALA A 218 -6.19 -9.16 -9.61
C ALA A 218 -6.02 -10.67 -9.36
N GLN A 219 -5.35 -11.05 -8.27
CA GLN A 219 -5.10 -12.44 -7.89
C GLN A 219 -6.27 -13.07 -7.11
N LEU A 220 -7.25 -12.26 -6.68
CA LEU A 220 -8.43 -12.72 -5.94
C LEU A 220 -9.65 -12.86 -6.85
N ALA A 221 -10.53 -13.79 -6.50
CA ALA A 221 -11.88 -13.87 -7.05
C ALA A 221 -12.62 -12.54 -6.82
N SER A 222 -13.49 -12.15 -7.76
CA SER A 222 -14.18 -10.84 -7.75
C SER A 222 -14.95 -10.57 -6.46
N THR A 223 -15.47 -11.61 -5.81
CA THR A 223 -16.19 -11.53 -4.53
C THR A 223 -15.31 -11.26 -3.32
N LYS A 224 -14.01 -11.56 -3.40
CA LYS A 224 -13.04 -11.38 -2.31
C LYS A 224 -12.23 -10.08 -2.45
N ARG A 225 -12.47 -9.29 -3.51
CA ARG A 225 -11.77 -8.02 -3.75
C ARG A 225 -12.33 -6.92 -2.87
N VAL A 226 -11.44 -6.16 -2.24
CA VAL A 226 -11.81 -4.96 -1.51
C VAL A 226 -12.32 -3.91 -2.50
N GLY A 227 -13.58 -3.49 -2.34
CA GLY A 227 -14.23 -2.54 -3.25
C GLY A 227 -14.00 -1.08 -2.87
N SER A 228 -13.59 -0.82 -1.63
CA SER A 228 -13.25 0.52 -1.14
C SER A 228 -12.34 0.41 0.08
N TYR A 229 -11.55 1.44 0.36
CA TYR A 229 -10.71 1.45 1.55
C TYR A 229 -10.53 2.88 2.11
N GLU A 230 -10.15 2.95 3.38
CA GLU A 230 -9.70 4.18 4.03
C GLU A 230 -8.31 3.98 4.64
N ILE A 231 -7.50 5.04 4.59
CA ILE A 231 -6.14 5.02 5.15
C ILE A 231 -6.18 5.64 6.54
N TRP A 232 -5.70 4.91 7.53
CA TRP A 232 -5.54 5.39 8.90
C TRP A 232 -4.08 5.60 9.23
N GLN A 233 -3.82 6.63 10.03
CA GLN A 233 -2.48 6.91 10.54
C GLN A 233 -2.21 6.21 11.88
N ASP A 234 -3.26 5.98 12.68
CA ASP A 234 -3.16 5.28 13.95
C ASP A 234 -3.24 3.76 13.74
N SER A 235 -2.56 2.98 14.58
CA SER A 235 -2.69 1.52 14.59
C SER A 235 -4.14 1.06 14.78
N LEU A 236 -4.46 -0.10 14.21
CA LEU A 236 -5.80 -0.65 14.31
C LEU A 236 -6.13 -1.04 15.76
N PRO A 237 -7.38 -0.85 16.22
CA PRO A 237 -7.76 -1.18 17.59
C PRO A 237 -7.66 -2.69 17.80
N ARG A 238 -6.87 -3.08 18.80
CA ARG A 238 -6.61 -4.48 19.14
C ARG A 238 -7.04 -4.82 20.57
N THR A 239 -7.31 -6.08 20.81
CA THR A 239 -7.43 -6.64 22.17
C THR A 239 -6.06 -6.72 22.84
N THR A 240 -6.03 -6.98 24.15
CA THR A 240 -4.78 -7.32 24.87
C THR A 240 -4.05 -8.52 24.26
N THR A 241 -4.80 -9.43 23.62
CA THR A 241 -4.29 -10.57 22.84
C THR A 241 -3.92 -10.22 21.38
N ARG A 242 -3.79 -8.93 21.05
CA ARG A 242 -3.46 -8.40 19.70
C ARG A 242 -4.46 -8.71 18.58
N LYS A 243 -5.65 -9.22 18.89
CA LYS A 243 -6.72 -9.49 17.91
C LYS A 243 -7.40 -8.19 17.48
N LEU A 244 -7.75 -8.06 16.19
CA LEU A 244 -8.45 -6.89 15.68
C LEU A 244 -9.86 -6.76 16.28
N LYS A 245 -10.21 -5.57 16.74
CA LYS A 245 -11.56 -5.23 17.21
C LYS A 245 -12.40 -4.69 16.05
N ARG A 246 -12.86 -5.57 15.17
CA ARG A 246 -13.62 -5.20 13.94
C ARG A 246 -14.86 -4.36 14.23
N PHE A 247 -15.59 -4.64 15.32
CA PHE A 247 -16.75 -3.83 15.73
C PHE A 247 -16.39 -2.38 16.07
N GLU A 248 -15.25 -2.15 16.72
CA GLU A 248 -14.75 -0.80 17.04
C GLU A 248 -14.30 -0.08 15.76
N MET A 249 -13.65 -0.81 14.85
CA MET A 249 -13.27 -0.30 13.53
C MET A 249 -14.49 0.12 12.73
N GLU A 250 -15.49 -0.76 12.62
CA GLU A 250 -16.74 -0.49 11.91
C GLU A 250 -17.44 0.76 12.44
N LYS A 251 -17.49 0.90 13.77
CA LYS A 251 -18.08 2.08 14.41
C LYS A 251 -17.34 3.37 14.03
N ARG A 252 -16.00 3.34 13.98
CA ARG A 252 -15.17 4.50 13.57
C ARG A 252 -15.36 4.82 12.08
N VAL A 253 -15.38 3.80 11.21
CA VAL A 253 -15.61 3.96 9.77
C VAL A 253 -16.99 4.58 9.52
N ARG A 254 -18.05 4.03 10.12
CA ARG A 254 -19.42 4.56 9.97
C ARG A 254 -19.55 5.99 10.53
N ALA A 255 -18.86 6.32 11.63
CA ALA A 255 -18.83 7.68 12.15
C ALA A 255 -18.12 8.65 11.18
N ASN A 256 -17.02 8.22 10.58
CA ASN A 256 -16.29 9.00 9.57
C ASN A 256 -17.10 9.17 8.28
N GLN A 257 -17.81 8.15 7.83
CA GLN A 257 -18.69 8.23 6.64
C GLN A 257 -19.86 9.19 6.86
N LYS A 258 -20.51 9.15 8.03
CA LYS A 258 -21.56 10.12 8.38
C LYS A 258 -21.03 11.57 8.39
N ARG A 259 -19.82 11.78 8.91
CA ARG A 259 -19.11 13.08 8.88
C ARG A 259 -18.67 13.54 7.49
N LYS A 260 -18.60 12.64 6.50
CA LYS A 260 -18.31 13.01 5.10
C LYS A 260 -19.57 13.45 4.35
N THR A 261 -20.75 13.00 4.76
CA THR A 261 -22.03 13.40 4.17
C THR A 261 -22.52 14.75 4.72
N ASP A 262 -22.28 15.00 6.01
CA ASP A 262 -22.52 16.29 6.66
C ASP A 262 -21.18 17.04 6.70
N SER A 263 -20.92 17.91 5.71
CA SER A 263 -19.69 18.69 5.64
C SER A 263 -19.39 19.43 6.95
N GLU A 264 -18.14 19.27 7.40
CA GLU A 264 -17.41 20.05 8.42
C GLU A 264 -18.01 20.05 9.84
N ILE A 265 -17.39 19.30 10.76
CA ILE A 265 -16.83 19.84 12.02
C ILE A 265 -16.03 18.74 12.75
N SER A 266 -14.83 19.16 13.12
CA SER A 266 -13.77 18.48 13.86
C SER A 266 -14.22 17.73 15.11
N SER A 267 -13.66 16.54 15.32
CA SER A 267 -13.27 16.13 16.68
C SER A 267 -11.91 15.46 16.61
N GLN A 268 -10.90 16.28 16.86
CA GLN A 268 -9.53 15.86 17.04
C GLN A 268 -9.29 15.47 18.52
N PRO A 269 -8.34 14.57 18.81
CA PRO A 269 -7.81 14.41 20.16
C PRO A 269 -7.10 15.69 20.61
N ALA A 270 -7.05 15.93 21.92
CA ALA A 270 -6.42 17.12 22.50
C ALA A 270 -4.95 17.26 22.06
N LEU A 271 -4.63 18.42 21.47
CA LEU A 271 -3.29 18.83 21.06
C LEU A 271 -2.38 18.94 22.29
N SER A 272 -1.09 18.60 22.14
CA SER A 272 -0.12 18.78 23.22
C SER A 272 0.15 20.28 23.48
N ALA A 273 0.73 20.61 24.63
CA ALA A 273 1.05 22.01 24.96
C ALA A 273 2.06 22.63 23.96
N GLU A 274 2.99 21.84 23.44
CA GLU A 274 3.95 22.25 22.41
C GLU A 274 3.27 22.49 21.05
N ASP A 275 2.29 21.66 20.70
CA ASP A 275 1.48 21.83 19.49
C ASP A 275 0.64 23.10 19.52
N THR A 276 0.13 23.45 20.70
CA THR A 276 -0.66 24.66 20.89
C THR A 276 0.22 25.91 20.75
N ALA A 277 1.41 25.91 21.35
CA ALA A 277 2.37 27.01 21.22
C ALA A 277 2.87 27.19 19.78
N TRP A 278 3.04 26.09 19.03
CA TRP A 278 3.43 26.13 17.61
C TRP A 278 2.32 26.76 16.74
N LEU A 279 1.05 26.40 16.97
CA LEU A 279 -0.12 26.96 16.27
C LEU A 279 -0.40 28.44 16.58
N GLU A 280 0.10 28.95 17.71
CA GLU A 280 -0.04 30.35 18.09
C GLU A 280 0.91 31.29 17.35
N GLN A 281 1.95 30.76 16.71
CA GLN A 281 2.89 31.58 15.94
C GLN A 281 2.20 32.21 14.71
N PRO A 282 2.37 33.54 14.48
CA PRO A 282 1.65 34.25 13.42
C PRO A 282 2.03 33.79 12.02
N GLU A 283 3.28 33.35 11.82
CA GLU A 283 3.79 32.76 10.58
C GLU A 283 3.15 31.40 10.29
N VAL A 284 3.04 30.54 11.31
CA VAL A 284 2.40 29.22 11.22
C VAL A 284 0.92 29.34 10.86
N ARG A 285 0.21 30.32 11.43
CA ARG A 285 -1.21 30.57 11.10
C ARG A 285 -1.40 30.97 9.63
N LYS A 286 -0.49 31.78 9.08
CA LYS A 286 -0.52 32.17 7.67
C LYS A 286 -0.23 30.97 6.77
N ALA A 287 0.79 30.19 7.10
CA ALA A 287 1.13 28.96 6.39
C ALA A 287 -0.05 27.97 6.34
N LEU A 288 -0.70 27.74 7.49
CA LEU A 288 -1.88 26.86 7.57
C LEU A 288 -3.05 27.34 6.73
N LYS A 289 -3.21 28.66 6.53
CA LYS A 289 -4.24 29.21 5.65
C LYS A 289 -4.00 28.81 4.19
N ILE A 290 -2.76 28.93 3.71
CA ILE A 290 -2.36 28.56 2.34
C ILE A 290 -2.51 27.05 2.11
N ILE A 291 -2.11 26.26 3.11
CA ILE A 291 -2.27 24.79 3.08
C ILE A 291 -3.74 24.42 2.93
N ARG A 292 -4.65 25.09 3.65
CA ARG A 292 -6.11 24.85 3.53
C ARG A 292 -6.67 25.22 2.15
N GLU A 293 -6.14 26.26 1.52
CA GLU A 293 -6.59 26.68 0.19
C GLU A 293 -6.22 25.66 -0.90
N HIS A 294 -5.10 24.95 -0.74
CA HIS A 294 -4.61 23.95 -1.71
C HIS A 294 -5.06 22.52 -1.39
N ALA A 295 -5.36 22.21 -0.12
CA ALA A 295 -5.76 20.87 0.30
C ALA A 295 -7.29 20.73 0.41
N LYS A 296 -7.87 19.82 -0.38
CA LYS A 296 -9.30 19.46 -0.33
C LYS A 296 -9.74 18.85 1.01
N THR A 297 -8.81 18.50 1.91
CA THR A 297 -9.10 17.78 3.17
C THR A 297 -8.10 18.15 4.27
N ALA A 298 -7.56 19.37 4.31
CA ALA A 298 -6.66 19.77 5.40
C ALA A 298 -7.44 19.98 6.71
N SER A 299 -7.53 18.92 7.52
CA SER A 299 -7.85 19.03 8.94
C SER A 299 -6.64 19.61 9.69
N GLU A 300 -6.89 20.37 10.76
CA GLU A 300 -5.93 21.10 11.63
C GLU A 300 -4.81 20.25 12.29
N ALA A 301 -4.57 19.02 11.87
CA ALA A 301 -3.72 18.09 12.58
C ALA A 301 -2.25 18.19 12.13
N ILE A 302 -1.38 18.43 13.11
CA ILE A 302 0.08 18.27 13.08
C ILE A 302 0.38 16.77 12.95
N ARG A 303 0.20 16.23 11.75
CA ARG A 303 0.39 14.82 11.44
C ARG A 303 1.12 14.65 10.11
N PRO A 304 1.60 13.44 9.79
CA PRO A 304 2.27 13.20 8.53
C PRO A 304 1.45 13.70 7.33
N LEU A 305 2.13 14.46 6.46
CA LEU A 305 1.72 15.18 5.26
C LEU A 305 1.24 14.21 4.17
N ASP A 306 0.23 13.40 4.47
CA ASP A 306 -0.61 12.80 3.43
C ASP A 306 -1.79 13.75 3.20
N LEU A 307 -1.49 14.98 2.75
CA LEU A 307 -2.50 15.98 2.38
C LEU A 307 -3.32 15.55 1.15
N GLY A 308 -3.01 14.38 0.57
CA GLY A 308 -3.59 13.90 -0.68
C GLY A 308 -3.26 14.81 -1.87
N LEU A 309 -2.22 15.63 -1.74
CA LEU A 309 -1.74 16.50 -2.80
C LEU A 309 -0.97 15.66 -3.82
N ASP A 310 -1.28 15.85 -5.10
CA ASP A 310 -0.44 15.33 -6.17
C ASP A 310 0.91 16.08 -6.22
N SER A 311 1.88 15.55 -6.97
CA SER A 311 3.22 16.15 -7.08
C SER A 311 3.20 17.62 -7.53
N MET A 312 2.21 18.01 -8.32
CA MET A 312 2.04 19.38 -8.82
C MET A 312 1.52 20.31 -7.73
N GLN A 313 0.47 19.88 -7.01
CA GLN A 313 -0.13 20.61 -5.89
C GLN A 313 0.86 20.81 -4.73
N ARG A 314 1.82 19.89 -4.54
CA ARG A 314 2.89 20.05 -3.55
C ARG A 314 3.82 21.22 -3.89
N ILE A 315 4.14 21.40 -5.18
CA ILE A 315 4.98 22.50 -5.65
C ILE A 315 4.23 23.83 -5.54
N GLU A 316 2.97 23.86 -5.97
CA GLU A 316 2.12 25.06 -5.81
C GLU A 316 2.02 25.48 -4.34
N LEU A 317 1.86 24.50 -3.43
CA LEU A 317 1.84 24.74 -2.01
C LEU A 317 3.18 25.31 -1.49
N LEU A 318 4.31 24.75 -1.91
CA LEU A 318 5.63 25.23 -1.52
C LEU A 318 5.85 26.68 -1.96
N VAL A 319 5.63 26.97 -3.24
CA VAL A 319 5.79 28.32 -3.80
C VAL A 319 4.88 29.32 -3.07
N GLY A 320 3.67 28.90 -2.71
CA GLY A 320 2.75 29.68 -1.89
C GLY A 320 3.32 29.98 -0.49
N LEU A 321 3.93 28.98 0.17
CA LEU A 321 4.53 29.12 1.50
C LEU A 321 5.79 29.99 1.48
N GLU A 322 6.68 29.79 0.50
CA GLU A 322 7.90 30.57 0.31
C GLU A 322 7.61 32.04 0.08
N LYS A 323 6.57 32.35 -0.72
CA LYS A 323 6.13 33.73 -0.97
C LYS A 323 5.69 34.46 0.31
N GLU A 324 4.99 33.76 1.21
CA GLU A 324 4.41 34.37 2.42
C GLU A 324 5.36 34.37 3.62
N LEU A 325 6.26 33.39 3.70
CA LEU A 325 7.23 33.23 4.79
C LEU A 325 8.63 33.75 4.45
N GLY A 326 8.95 33.97 3.17
CA GLY A 326 10.23 34.53 2.71
C GLY A 326 11.41 33.56 2.71
N GLY A 327 11.17 32.25 2.59
CA GLY A 327 12.19 31.20 2.49
C GLY A 327 12.39 30.66 1.07
N ASP A 328 13.49 29.95 0.85
CA ASP A 328 13.85 29.25 -0.39
C ASP A 328 14.31 27.81 -0.03
N VAL A 329 13.41 26.84 -0.13
CA VAL A 329 13.66 25.44 0.26
C VAL A 329 14.07 24.65 -0.97
N GLN A 330 15.20 23.94 -0.90
CA GLN A 330 15.64 23.13 -2.02
C GLN A 330 14.71 21.93 -2.24
N GLU A 331 14.45 21.61 -3.50
CA GLU A 331 13.54 20.50 -3.89
C GLU A 331 13.95 19.14 -3.29
N SER A 332 15.26 18.92 -3.11
CA SER A 332 15.78 17.70 -2.46
C SER A 332 15.24 17.51 -1.05
N ASP A 333 14.97 18.60 -0.35
CA ASP A 333 14.54 18.61 1.04
C ASP A 333 13.03 18.32 1.13
N LEU A 334 12.26 18.60 0.07
CA LEU A 334 10.81 18.29 -0.02
C LEU A 334 10.51 16.80 0.00
N ALA A 335 11.41 15.99 -0.55
CA ALA A 335 11.27 14.53 -0.53
C ALA A 335 11.45 13.96 0.90
N GLU A 336 12.05 14.74 1.80
CA GLU A 336 12.32 14.37 3.20
C GLU A 336 11.33 14.99 4.18
N ILE A 337 10.41 15.83 3.69
CA ILE A 337 9.37 16.50 4.48
C ILE A 337 8.11 15.63 4.50
N TYR A 338 7.84 15.05 5.67
CA TYR A 338 6.74 14.11 5.86
C TYR A 338 5.63 14.65 6.73
N THR A 339 5.68 15.86 7.30
CA THR A 339 4.60 16.45 8.10
C THR A 339 4.36 17.91 7.74
N VAL A 340 3.16 18.42 8.04
CA VAL A 340 2.86 19.86 7.90
C VAL A 340 3.82 20.71 8.74
N ARG A 341 4.20 20.21 9.92
CA ARG A 341 5.15 20.89 10.79
C ARG A 341 6.53 20.97 10.15
N ASP A 342 7.05 19.85 9.64
CA ASP A 342 8.36 19.79 9.00
C ASP A 342 8.43 20.74 7.81
N LEU A 343 7.34 20.86 7.03
CA LEU A 343 7.27 21.76 5.89
C LEU A 343 7.38 23.23 6.33
N VAL A 344 6.58 23.64 7.29
CA VAL A 344 6.55 25.03 7.77
C VAL A 344 7.84 25.37 8.51
N ASP A 345 8.39 24.44 9.30
CA ASP A 345 9.64 24.64 10.01
C ASP A 345 10.82 24.71 9.03
N ALA A 346 10.85 23.90 7.97
CA ALA A 346 11.88 23.96 6.92
C ALA A 346 11.86 25.31 6.17
N VAL A 347 10.68 25.81 5.80
CA VAL A 347 10.55 27.12 5.16
C VAL A 347 10.96 28.25 6.11
N ARG A 348 10.59 28.16 7.40
CA ARG A 348 10.98 29.14 8.43
C ARG A 348 12.49 29.14 8.68
N GLU A 349 13.11 27.97 8.74
CA GLU A 349 14.56 27.83 8.93
C GLU A 349 15.32 28.38 7.72
N SER A 350 14.84 28.14 6.50
CA SER A 350 15.39 28.73 5.28
C SER A 350 15.28 30.27 5.28
N ALA A 351 14.12 30.80 5.67
CA ALA A 351 13.91 32.24 5.80
C ALA A 351 14.85 32.87 6.86
N ALA A 352 15.08 32.18 7.98
CA ALA A 352 15.95 32.63 9.06
C ALA A 352 17.45 32.55 8.73
N THR A 353 17.87 31.62 7.88
CA THR A 353 19.28 31.49 7.46
C THR A 353 19.71 32.55 6.44
N GLY A 354 18.80 33.43 6.00
CA GLY A 354 19.16 34.57 5.15
C GLY A 354 19.60 34.16 3.74
N LYS A 355 19.22 32.96 3.27
CA LYS A 355 19.11 32.67 1.84
C LYS A 355 17.93 33.49 1.28
N SER A 356 18.09 34.81 1.33
CA SER A 356 17.20 35.75 0.68
C SER A 356 17.35 35.53 -0.81
N ILE A 357 16.22 35.26 -1.47
CA ILE A 357 15.89 35.49 -2.88
C ILE A 357 17.11 36.01 -3.68
N THR A 358 17.95 35.10 -4.17
CA THR A 358 19.02 35.41 -5.14
C THR A 358 18.61 35.09 -6.58
N SER A 359 17.34 34.74 -6.80
CA SER A 359 16.69 34.90 -8.10
C SER A 359 15.87 36.20 -8.07
N SER A 360 16.46 37.25 -8.62
CA SER A 360 15.82 38.48 -9.12
C SER A 360 14.30 38.48 -9.10
N GLY A 361 13.73 39.50 -8.47
CA GLY A 361 12.31 39.79 -8.55
C GLY A 361 11.85 39.91 -10.00
N GLU A 362 11.17 38.88 -10.47
CA GLU A 362 10.26 38.97 -11.61
C GLU A 362 8.87 38.56 -11.14
N GLN A 363 7.95 39.50 -11.36
CA GLN A 363 6.53 39.32 -11.19
C GLN A 363 6.06 38.07 -11.93
N LEU A 364 5.21 37.28 -11.25
CA LEU A 364 4.17 36.44 -11.83
C LEU A 364 4.57 35.50 -13.00
N ALA A 365 4.54 34.20 -12.72
CA ALA A 365 3.63 33.23 -13.38
C ALA A 365 3.89 31.88 -12.70
N GLY A 366 2.92 31.02 -12.41
CA GLY A 366 2.27 30.19 -13.44
C GLY A 366 3.31 29.30 -14.12
N TRP A 367 3.07 27.99 -14.23
CA TRP A 367 3.95 27.03 -14.94
C TRP A 367 4.52 27.54 -16.27
N GLU A 368 3.80 28.45 -16.93
CA GLU A 368 4.23 29.14 -18.14
C GLU A 368 5.59 29.88 -18.03
N SER A 369 5.93 30.54 -16.92
CA SER A 369 7.27 31.16 -16.76
C SER A 369 8.34 30.12 -16.44
N ILE A 370 8.01 29.17 -15.55
CA ILE A 370 8.92 28.09 -15.14
C ILE A 370 9.34 27.24 -16.35
N LEU A 371 8.41 26.97 -17.27
CA LEU A 371 8.65 26.22 -18.50
C LEU A 371 9.31 27.05 -19.61
N GLN A 372 9.20 28.39 -19.58
CA GLN A 372 9.88 29.29 -20.53
C GLN A 372 11.33 29.59 -20.16
N GLU A 373 11.71 29.36 -18.90
CA GLU A 373 13.08 29.51 -18.42
C GLU A 373 13.96 28.38 -18.95
N GLU A 374 15.07 28.71 -19.64
CA GLU A 374 15.99 27.71 -20.18
C GLU A 374 16.58 26.86 -19.04
N SER A 375 16.46 25.53 -19.15
CA SER A 375 16.97 24.61 -18.12
C SER A 375 18.49 24.77 -17.97
N THR A 376 18.93 25.09 -16.75
CA THR A 376 20.35 25.17 -16.35
C THR A 376 20.91 23.82 -15.90
N ASP A 377 20.12 22.75 -15.92
CA ASP A 377 20.53 21.43 -15.44
C ASP A 377 21.59 20.81 -16.38
N PRO A 378 22.81 20.52 -15.87
CA PRO A 378 23.88 19.91 -16.67
C PRO A 378 23.49 18.56 -17.29
N GLU A 379 22.63 17.77 -16.66
CA GLU A 379 22.20 16.47 -17.20
C GLU A 379 21.26 16.65 -18.39
N VAL A 380 20.34 17.62 -18.33
CA VAL A 380 19.40 17.95 -19.41
C VAL A 380 20.15 18.52 -20.62
N LEU A 381 21.06 19.46 -20.38
CA LEU A 381 21.92 20.04 -21.41
C LEU A 381 22.86 18.99 -22.05
N ALA A 382 23.29 17.98 -21.30
CA ALA A 382 24.07 16.88 -21.84
C ALA A 382 23.26 15.90 -22.72
N LEU A 383 21.95 15.77 -22.45
CA LEU A 383 21.02 14.98 -23.26
C LEU A 383 20.64 15.67 -24.57
N ALA A 384 20.53 17.00 -24.55
CA ALA A 384 20.25 17.86 -25.70
C ALA A 384 21.34 17.85 -26.78
N ARG A 385 22.58 17.47 -26.42
CA ARG A 385 23.67 17.44 -27.39
C ARG A 385 23.43 16.36 -28.48
N PRO A 386 23.60 16.70 -29.77
CA PRO A 386 23.48 15.73 -30.85
C PRO A 386 24.56 14.65 -30.71
N LYS A 387 24.15 13.38 -30.74
CA LYS A 387 25.03 12.21 -30.69
C LYS A 387 24.80 11.39 -31.95
N PRO A 388 25.36 11.82 -33.10
CA PRO A 388 24.98 11.28 -34.41
C PRO A 388 25.14 9.75 -34.48
N PHE A 389 26.23 9.20 -33.94
CA PHE A 389 26.41 7.74 -33.95
C PHE A 389 25.35 6.98 -33.15
N ALA A 390 25.06 7.42 -31.92
CA ALA A 390 24.07 6.79 -31.06
C ALA A 390 22.65 6.94 -31.62
N GLU A 391 22.31 8.11 -32.16
CA GLU A 391 20.99 8.36 -32.78
C GLU A 391 20.72 7.43 -33.96
N HIS A 392 21.68 7.27 -34.87
CA HIS A 392 21.53 6.39 -36.03
C HIS A 392 21.48 4.91 -35.62
N PHE A 393 22.30 4.51 -34.65
CA PHE A 393 22.27 3.15 -34.09
C PHE A 393 20.91 2.82 -33.48
N TRP A 394 20.40 3.68 -32.61
CA TRP A 394 19.12 3.46 -31.95
C TRP A 394 17.94 3.52 -32.91
N TYR A 395 17.96 4.44 -33.87
CA TYR A 395 16.95 4.47 -34.92
C TYR A 395 16.96 3.19 -35.77
N ALA A 396 18.13 2.64 -36.11
CA ALA A 396 18.22 1.35 -36.78
C ALA A 396 17.63 0.22 -35.90
N MET A 397 17.93 0.23 -34.60
CA MET A 397 17.37 -0.72 -33.64
C MET A 397 15.84 -0.63 -33.57
N THR A 398 15.26 0.57 -33.55
CA THR A 398 13.80 0.71 -33.53
C THR A 398 13.15 0.23 -34.83
N ARG A 399 13.85 0.24 -35.97
CA ARG A 399 13.36 -0.39 -37.21
C ARG A 399 13.35 -1.92 -37.16
N LEU A 400 14.28 -2.54 -36.41
CA LEU A 400 14.20 -3.98 -36.13
C LEU A 400 13.00 -4.32 -35.25
N ILE A 401 12.73 -3.49 -34.23
CA ILE A 401 11.54 -3.62 -33.37
C ILE A 401 10.26 -3.49 -34.21
N ARG A 402 10.24 -2.59 -35.20
CA ARG A 402 9.11 -2.46 -36.12
C ARG A 402 8.85 -3.74 -36.91
N ILE A 403 9.89 -4.37 -37.45
CA ILE A 403 9.76 -5.65 -38.18
C ILE A 403 9.13 -6.71 -37.28
N PHE A 404 9.61 -6.82 -36.04
CA PHE A 404 9.05 -7.74 -35.06
C PHE A 404 7.58 -7.41 -34.71
N ALA A 405 7.25 -6.13 -34.55
CA ALA A 405 5.90 -5.69 -34.23
C ALA A 405 4.91 -5.89 -35.39
N ASP A 406 5.35 -5.70 -36.63
CA ASP A 406 4.57 -5.97 -37.84
C ASP A 406 4.28 -7.48 -37.96
N ASP A 407 5.27 -8.34 -37.67
CA ASP A 407 5.12 -9.81 -37.68
C ASP A 407 4.21 -10.33 -36.56
N ARG A 408 4.50 -9.97 -35.30
CA ARG A 408 3.83 -10.56 -34.12
C ARG A 408 2.56 -9.86 -33.70
N PHE A 409 2.52 -8.54 -33.79
CA PHE A 409 1.39 -7.73 -33.32
C PHE A 409 0.49 -7.26 -34.45
N ARG A 410 0.87 -7.48 -35.72
CA ARG A 410 0.14 -6.97 -36.90
C ARG A 410 -0.12 -5.47 -36.78
N LEU A 411 0.92 -4.74 -36.39
CA LEU A 411 0.85 -3.32 -36.08
C LEU A 411 0.25 -2.52 -37.25
N ARG A 412 -0.75 -1.69 -36.97
CA ARG A 412 -1.35 -0.78 -37.95
C ARG A 412 -1.09 0.65 -37.52
N VAL A 413 -0.45 1.42 -38.39
CA VAL A 413 -0.09 2.82 -38.12
C VAL A 413 -0.90 3.73 -39.04
N ARG A 414 -1.52 4.78 -38.49
CA ARG A 414 -2.29 5.79 -39.22
C ARG A 414 -2.07 7.15 -38.55
N GLY A 415 -2.09 8.25 -39.31
CA GLY A 415 -2.06 9.60 -38.74
C GLY A 415 -0.67 10.14 -38.39
N LEU A 416 0.41 9.56 -38.91
CA LEU A 416 1.78 10.07 -38.69
C LEU A 416 1.97 11.47 -39.29
N GLU A 417 1.22 11.77 -40.35
CA GLU A 417 1.14 13.08 -41.00
C GLU A 417 0.57 14.19 -40.11
N LYS A 418 -0.06 13.84 -38.98
CA LYS A 418 -0.61 14.80 -38.01
C LYS A 418 0.40 15.26 -36.97
N LEU A 419 1.62 14.70 -36.97
CA LEU A 419 2.66 15.10 -36.04
C LEU A 419 3.13 16.53 -36.35
N PRO A 420 3.12 17.46 -35.38
CA PRO A 420 3.62 18.81 -35.59
C PRO A 420 5.09 18.81 -36.02
N ALA A 421 5.41 19.60 -37.04
CA ALA A 421 6.79 19.79 -37.48
C ALA A 421 7.57 20.79 -36.60
N HIS A 422 6.85 21.68 -35.92
CA HIS A 422 7.38 22.76 -35.09
C HIS A 422 6.54 22.94 -33.83
N GLY A 423 7.19 23.42 -32.77
CA GLY A 423 6.58 23.64 -31.46
C GLY A 423 6.66 22.42 -30.54
N PRO A 424 6.62 22.63 -29.21
CA PRO A 424 6.67 21.54 -28.24
C PRO A 424 5.34 20.77 -28.24
N TYR A 425 5.41 19.44 -28.16
CA TYR A 425 4.23 18.59 -28.01
C TYR A 425 4.57 17.29 -27.28
N ILE A 426 3.57 16.73 -26.59
CA ILE A 426 3.70 15.48 -25.84
C ILE A 426 3.14 14.33 -26.66
N ILE A 427 3.92 13.25 -26.80
CA ILE A 427 3.47 11.98 -27.35
C ILE A 427 3.20 11.03 -26.18
N SER A 428 1.94 10.67 -25.97
CA SER A 428 1.54 9.76 -24.89
C SER A 428 0.79 8.56 -25.44
N SER A 429 1.16 7.36 -24.99
CA SER A 429 0.40 6.14 -25.28
C SER A 429 -0.87 6.12 -24.45
N ASN A 430 -2.00 5.77 -25.07
CA ASN A 430 -3.24 5.47 -24.35
C ASN A 430 -3.19 4.09 -23.67
N HIS A 431 -2.28 3.24 -24.11
CA HIS A 431 -1.96 1.95 -23.53
C HIS A 431 -0.86 2.11 -22.46
N GLN A 432 -0.87 1.23 -21.46
CA GLN A 432 0.01 1.32 -20.28
C GLN A 432 0.84 0.02 -20.15
N SER A 433 1.82 -0.14 -21.04
CA SER A 433 2.75 -1.27 -21.06
C SER A 433 4.20 -0.83 -21.22
N PHE A 434 5.13 -1.62 -20.67
CA PHE A 434 6.57 -1.43 -20.84
C PHE A 434 7.03 -1.49 -22.30
N LEU A 435 6.22 -2.06 -23.21
CA LEU A 435 6.54 -2.14 -24.64
C LEU A 435 6.18 -0.87 -25.41
N ASP A 436 5.33 -0.01 -24.86
CA ASP A 436 4.76 1.12 -25.59
C ASP A 436 5.82 2.14 -26.06
N PRO A 437 6.82 2.53 -25.23
CA PRO A 437 7.88 3.44 -25.69
C PRO A 437 8.69 2.86 -26.86
N ALA A 438 8.96 1.55 -26.83
CA ALA A 438 9.71 0.87 -27.88
C ALA A 438 8.90 0.80 -29.19
N ILE A 439 7.60 0.51 -29.10
CA ILE A 439 6.70 0.47 -30.26
C ILE A 439 6.50 1.88 -30.82
N LEU A 440 6.29 2.91 -29.98
CA LEU A 440 6.19 4.30 -30.42
C LEU A 440 7.48 4.75 -31.13
N GLY A 441 8.65 4.51 -30.52
CA GLY A 441 9.93 4.82 -31.15
C GLY A 441 10.15 4.12 -32.50
N SER A 442 9.54 2.95 -32.71
CA SER A 442 9.61 2.18 -33.95
C SER A 442 8.81 2.79 -35.10
N VAL A 443 7.79 3.61 -34.81
CA VAL A 443 6.90 4.20 -35.83
C VAL A 443 7.25 5.65 -36.17
N LEU A 444 7.94 6.36 -35.27
CA LEU A 444 8.24 7.79 -35.45
C LEU A 444 9.14 8.06 -36.67
N PRO A 445 8.88 9.13 -37.44
CA PRO A 445 9.79 9.60 -38.49
C PRO A 445 11.14 10.05 -37.92
N TRP A 446 12.22 9.95 -38.70
CA TRP A 446 13.57 10.37 -38.28
C TRP A 446 13.62 11.79 -37.70
N ALA A 447 12.96 12.74 -38.38
CA ALA A 447 12.94 14.15 -37.96
C ALA A 447 12.35 14.36 -36.57
N VAL A 448 11.37 13.53 -36.19
CA VAL A 448 10.73 13.55 -34.87
C VAL A 448 11.56 12.75 -33.88
N PHE A 449 11.96 11.53 -34.24
CA PHE A 449 12.75 10.63 -33.39
C PHE A 449 14.03 11.28 -32.83
N ARG A 450 14.74 12.06 -33.65
CA ARG A 450 15.97 12.74 -33.22
C ARG A 450 15.74 13.88 -32.22
N ASN A 451 14.52 14.38 -32.10
CA ASN A 451 14.16 15.52 -31.25
C ASN A 451 13.29 15.12 -30.06
N VAL A 452 12.90 13.84 -29.93
CA VAL A 452 12.07 13.37 -28.82
C VAL A 452 12.94 12.97 -27.63
N PHE A 453 12.49 13.36 -26.44
CA PHE A 453 13.01 12.87 -25.16
C PHE A 453 11.97 11.96 -24.52
N SER A 454 12.43 10.87 -23.92
CA SER A 454 11.54 9.97 -23.17
C SER A 454 11.63 10.28 -21.69
N VAL A 455 10.52 10.14 -20.97
CA VAL A 455 10.48 10.31 -19.52
C VAL A 455 10.48 8.93 -18.87
N GLY A 456 11.39 8.68 -17.92
CA GLY A 456 11.52 7.39 -17.24
C GLY A 456 11.69 7.54 -15.73
N THR A 457 11.14 6.61 -14.95
CA THR A 457 11.23 6.63 -13.47
C THR A 457 12.66 6.37 -12.97
N SER A 458 13.03 7.04 -11.86
CA SER A 458 14.28 6.84 -11.12
C SER A 458 14.48 5.41 -10.63
N GLU A 459 13.42 4.63 -10.42
CA GLU A 459 13.52 3.22 -10.03
C GLU A 459 14.18 2.35 -11.11
N ILE A 460 13.87 2.62 -12.37
CA ILE A 460 14.36 1.82 -13.51
C ILE A 460 15.68 2.39 -14.03
N PHE A 461 15.79 3.71 -14.13
CA PHE A 461 16.90 4.38 -14.80
C PHE A 461 17.86 5.13 -13.86
N GLY A 462 17.65 5.10 -12.54
CA GLY A 462 18.40 5.92 -11.58
C GLY A 462 19.82 5.44 -11.26
N SER A 463 20.17 4.17 -11.52
CA SER A 463 21.46 3.60 -11.09
C SER A 463 22.17 2.73 -12.13
N GLY A 464 23.50 2.62 -11.98
CA GLY A 464 24.36 1.66 -12.68
C GLY A 464 24.28 1.69 -14.22
N PHE A 465 24.15 0.51 -14.82
CA PHE A 465 24.06 0.32 -16.28
C PHE A 465 22.84 1.02 -16.89
N MET A 466 21.69 0.99 -16.20
CA MET A 466 20.46 1.60 -16.70
C MET A 466 20.57 3.12 -16.80
N ARG A 467 21.30 3.77 -15.88
CA ARG A 467 21.58 5.22 -15.98
C ARG A 467 22.47 5.55 -17.18
N HIS A 468 23.41 4.69 -17.53
CA HIS A 468 24.23 4.86 -18.73
C HIS A 468 23.39 4.68 -20.01
N LEU A 469 22.50 3.68 -20.00
CA LEU A 469 21.57 3.41 -21.08
C LEU A 469 20.58 4.57 -21.28
N ALA A 470 20.05 5.16 -20.20
CA ALA A 470 19.18 6.33 -20.23
C ALA A 470 19.84 7.51 -20.98
N ARG A 471 21.13 7.79 -20.70
CA ARG A 471 21.90 8.85 -21.38
C ARG A 471 22.17 8.58 -22.86
N TRP A 472 22.13 7.31 -23.25
CA TRP A 472 22.26 6.87 -24.65
C TRP A 472 20.92 6.94 -25.40
N LEU A 473 19.81 6.65 -24.70
CA LEU A 473 18.45 6.65 -25.22
C LEU A 473 17.71 8.00 -25.07
N ARG A 474 18.35 9.02 -24.51
CA ARG A 474 17.73 10.32 -24.19
C ARG A 474 16.50 10.19 -23.28
N VAL A 475 16.63 9.33 -22.27
CA VAL A 475 15.64 9.22 -21.21
C VAL A 475 15.97 10.24 -20.13
N ILE A 476 15.07 11.18 -19.91
CA ILE A 476 15.05 12.07 -18.75
C ILE A 476 14.56 11.23 -17.58
N VAL A 477 15.44 11.05 -16.59
CA VAL A 477 15.10 10.30 -15.38
C VAL A 477 14.36 11.24 -14.45
N VAL A 478 13.12 10.88 -14.12
CA VAL A 478 12.24 11.69 -13.29
C VAL A 478 11.94 10.94 -12.01
N ASP A 479 12.08 11.68 -10.92
CA ASP A 479 11.56 11.27 -9.63
C ASP A 479 10.26 12.04 -9.37
N PRO A 480 9.09 11.37 -9.34
CA PRO A 480 7.80 12.03 -9.14
C PRO A 480 7.71 12.81 -7.82
N ASP A 481 8.54 12.47 -6.84
CA ASP A 481 8.46 13.01 -5.48
C ASP A 481 9.60 13.98 -5.13
N ALA A 482 10.67 14.06 -5.94
CA ALA A 482 11.88 14.82 -5.61
C ALA A 482 12.40 15.83 -6.67
N ASN A 483 12.11 15.66 -7.97
CA ASN A 483 12.71 16.51 -9.03
C ASN A 483 11.72 16.82 -10.18
N LEU A 484 10.49 17.23 -9.86
CA LEU A 484 9.45 17.44 -10.86
C LEU A 484 9.71 18.67 -11.75
N ILE A 485 10.25 19.77 -11.21
CA ILE A 485 10.47 21.01 -11.97
C ILE A 485 11.61 20.85 -12.99
N PRO A 486 12.80 20.32 -12.64
CA PRO A 486 13.84 20.02 -13.63
C PRO A 486 13.34 19.07 -14.72
N ALA A 487 12.56 18.05 -14.35
CA ALA A 487 11.96 17.11 -15.27
C ALA A 487 11.00 17.77 -16.27
N MET A 488 10.13 18.65 -15.78
CA MET A 488 9.17 19.39 -16.61
C MET A 488 9.86 20.41 -17.53
N ARG A 489 10.88 21.13 -17.03
CA ARG A 489 11.73 22.02 -17.84
C ARG A 489 12.51 21.25 -18.91
N ALA A 490 13.04 20.08 -18.56
CA ALA A 490 13.70 19.20 -19.52
C ALA A 490 12.75 18.71 -20.61
N GLY A 491 11.52 18.38 -20.24
CA GLY A 491 10.45 18.02 -21.19
C GLY A 491 10.03 19.18 -22.09
N ALA A 492 10.04 20.42 -21.60
CA ALA A 492 9.72 21.61 -22.40
C ALA A 492 10.87 22.05 -23.32
N TYR A 493 12.12 21.69 -23.00
CA TYR A 493 13.29 21.98 -23.83
C TYR A 493 13.29 21.19 -25.15
N GLY A 494 12.77 19.96 -25.13
CA GLY A 494 12.76 19.05 -26.28
C GLY A 494 11.58 19.24 -27.22
#